data_AF-A0A1V6GNH9-F1
#
_entry.id   AF-A0A1V6GNH9-F1
#
_cell.length_a   1.000
_cell.length_b   1.000
_cell.length_c   1.000
_cell.angle_alpha   90.00
_cell.angle_beta   90.00
_cell.angle_gamma   90.00
#
_symmetry.space_group_name_H-M   'P 1'
#
loop_
_entity.id
_entity.type
_entity.pdbx_description
1 polymer ?
#
loop_
_entity_poly.entity_id
_entity_poly.type
_entity_poly.pdbx_seq_one_letter_code
_entity_poly.pdbx_strand_id
1 'polypeptide(L)'
;MRVNPEKRNGSMCSICNEREAVIECDGCQRPLCKKCRSIEIWRSPGKEVSIRYFCPQCRDDAGADKGEKGTRVFGLGQVTDMVNQEQTKANRFKIKLKI
;
A
#
# COMPACT_ATOMS: atom_id res chain seq x y z
N MET A 1 -3.71 -22.70 -14.44
CA MET A 1 -4.98 -22.14 -13.91
C MET A 1 -5.26 -20.85 -14.66
N ARG A 2 -6.28 -20.83 -15.53
CA ARG A 2 -6.67 -19.63 -16.30
C ARG A 2 -7.56 -18.77 -15.40
N VAL A 3 -7.09 -17.62 -14.98
CA VAL A 3 -7.92 -16.64 -14.26
C VAL A 3 -8.76 -15.90 -15.30
N ASN A 4 -10.07 -16.14 -15.31
CA ASN A 4 -11.02 -15.44 -16.19
C ASN A 4 -11.07 -13.94 -15.83
N PRO A 5 -10.79 -13.01 -16.77
CA PRO A 5 -10.83 -11.57 -16.51
C PRO A 5 -12.24 -10.94 -16.68
N GLU A 6 -13.31 -11.73 -16.73
CA GLU A 6 -14.62 -11.28 -17.20
C GLU A 6 -15.64 -11.09 -16.07
N LYS A 7 -15.55 -9.93 -15.40
CA LYS A 7 -16.73 -9.18 -14.96
C LYS A 7 -16.33 -7.74 -14.61
N ARG A 8 -16.23 -6.87 -15.62
CA ARG A 8 -16.22 -5.41 -15.44
C ARG A 8 -17.65 -4.88 -15.50
N ASN A 9 -18.48 -5.27 -14.54
CA ASN A 9 -19.55 -4.36 -14.14
C ASN A 9 -18.83 -3.29 -13.31
N GLY A 10 -18.45 -2.19 -13.96
CA GLY A 10 -17.67 -1.12 -13.35
C GLY A 10 -18.43 -0.51 -12.18
N SER A 11 -18.32 -1.14 -11.01
CA SER A 11 -18.85 -0.60 -9.77
C SER A 11 -18.05 0.65 -9.43
N MET A 12 -18.72 1.71 -9.01
CA MET A 12 -18.01 2.89 -8.51
C MET A 12 -17.36 2.57 -7.16
N CYS A 13 -16.24 3.21 -6.88
CA CYS A 13 -15.58 3.05 -5.59
C CYS A 13 -16.49 3.52 -4.46
N SER A 14 -16.78 2.64 -3.50
CA SER A 14 -17.66 2.97 -2.36
C SER A 14 -17.06 3.96 -1.34
N ILE A 15 -15.82 4.43 -1.56
CA ILE A 15 -15.17 5.41 -0.67
C ILE A 15 -15.28 6.82 -1.27
N CYS A 16 -14.86 7.00 -2.52
CA CYS A 16 -14.90 8.33 -3.15
C CYS A 16 -16.10 8.54 -4.08
N ASN A 17 -16.75 7.48 -4.57
CA ASN A 17 -17.81 7.53 -5.59
C ASN A 17 -17.47 8.25 -6.91
N GLU A 18 -16.22 8.69 -7.09
CA GLU A 18 -15.76 9.45 -8.27
C GLU A 18 -15.08 8.58 -9.33
N ARG A 19 -14.60 7.40 -8.95
CA ARG A 19 -13.71 6.56 -9.78
C ARG A 19 -14.24 5.14 -9.84
N GLU A 20 -14.05 4.51 -10.99
CA GLU A 20 -14.33 3.08 -11.14
C GLU A 20 -13.49 2.25 -10.15
N ALA A 21 -14.15 1.27 -9.56
CA ALA A 21 -13.52 0.27 -8.74
C ALA A 21 -12.78 -0.73 -9.61
N VAL A 22 -11.64 -1.18 -9.09
CA VAL A 22 -10.74 -2.11 -9.77
C VAL A 22 -10.45 -3.35 -8.93
N ILE A 23 -10.85 -3.34 -7.66
CA ILE A 23 -10.62 -4.39 -6.68
C ILE A 23 -11.68 -4.29 -5.57
N GLU A 24 -11.83 -5.34 -4.77
CA GLU A 24 -12.64 -5.35 -3.56
C GLU A 24 -11.74 -5.30 -2.31
N CYS A 25 -12.27 -4.77 -1.22
CA CYS A 25 -11.60 -4.79 0.09
C CYS A 25 -11.56 -6.23 0.64
N ASP A 26 -10.39 -6.75 1.00
CA ASP A 26 -10.25 -8.07 1.63
C ASP A 26 -10.92 -8.15 3.01
N GLY A 27 -11.16 -7.01 3.68
CA GLY A 27 -11.82 -6.97 4.98
C GLY A 27 -13.35 -6.85 4.94
N CYS A 28 -13.91 -6.14 3.96
CA CYS A 28 -15.36 -5.83 3.93
C CYS A 28 -16.02 -5.96 2.55
N GLN A 29 -15.30 -6.51 1.56
CA GLN A 29 -15.71 -6.73 0.17
C GLN A 29 -16.24 -5.50 -0.59
N ARG A 30 -16.11 -4.28 -0.04
CA ARG A 30 -16.52 -3.06 -0.75
C ARG A 30 -15.64 -2.82 -1.98
N PRO A 31 -16.21 -2.36 -3.11
CA PRO A 31 -15.45 -2.03 -4.31
C PRO A 31 -14.60 -0.76 -4.12
N LEU A 32 -13.31 -0.83 -4.46
CA LEU A 32 -12.31 0.22 -4.27
C LEU A 32 -11.62 0.62 -5.57
N CYS A 33 -11.41 1.92 -5.76
CA CYS A 33 -10.54 2.42 -6.83
C CYS A 33 -9.05 2.31 -6.45
N LYS A 34 -8.18 2.55 -7.43
CA LYS A 34 -6.72 2.53 -7.27
C LYS A 34 -6.20 3.51 -6.19
N LYS A 35 -6.90 4.62 -5.93
CA LYS A 35 -6.50 5.62 -4.92
C LYS A 35 -7.01 5.32 -3.51
N CYS A 36 -8.19 4.74 -3.38
CA CYS A 36 -8.81 4.51 -2.07
C CYS A 36 -8.41 3.17 -1.44
N ARG A 37 -7.80 2.25 -2.21
CA ARG A 37 -7.24 1.01 -1.68
C ARG A 37 -5.87 1.25 -1.03
N SER A 38 -5.66 0.61 0.11
CA SER A 38 -4.33 0.42 0.71
C SER A 38 -3.81 -0.96 0.33
N ILE A 39 -2.53 -1.06 0.03
CA ILE A 39 -1.89 -2.32 -0.39
C ILE A 39 -0.99 -2.78 0.76
N GLU A 40 -1.25 -3.98 1.28
CA GLU A 40 -0.52 -4.59 2.38
C GLU A 40 0.17 -5.87 1.89
N ILE A 41 1.41 -6.08 2.30
CA ILE A 41 2.18 -7.30 1.99
C ILE A 41 2.19 -8.19 3.22
N TRP A 42 1.60 -9.38 3.08
CA TRP A 42 1.47 -10.36 4.15
C TRP A 42 2.44 -11.51 3.91
N ARG A 43 3.17 -11.90 4.95
CA ARG A 43 3.98 -13.12 4.93
C ARG A 43 3.30 -14.19 5.75
N SER A 44 2.95 -15.29 5.09
CA SER A 44 2.43 -16.48 5.76
C SER A 44 3.58 -17.32 6.35
N PRO A 45 3.34 -18.12 7.40
CA PRO A 45 4.36 -18.97 8.04
C PRO A 45 5.11 -19.92 7.07
N GLY A 46 4.53 -20.21 5.91
CA GLY A 46 5.09 -21.07 4.85
C GLY A 46 5.99 -20.37 3.83
N LYS A 47 6.50 -19.16 4.10
CA LYS A 47 7.28 -18.30 3.16
C LYS A 47 6.50 -17.77 1.96
N GLU A 48 5.18 -17.92 1.94
CA GLU A 48 4.34 -17.34 0.90
C GLU A 48 4.10 -15.85 1.17
N VAL A 49 4.31 -15.03 0.14
CA VAL A 49 4.06 -13.59 0.18
C VAL A 49 2.77 -13.34 -0.57
N SER A 50 1.77 -12.78 0.12
CA SER A 50 0.49 -12.40 -0.48
C SER A 50 0.31 -10.88 -0.44
N ILE A 51 -0.41 -10.36 -1.43
CA ILE A 51 -0.77 -8.95 -1.53
C ILE A 51 -2.26 -8.86 -1.18
N ARG A 52 -2.59 -8.08 -0.15
CA ARG A 52 -3.97 -7.80 0.27
C ARG A 52 -4.31 -6.32 0.07
N TYR A 53 -5.58 -6.03 -0.18
CA TYR A 53 -6.13 -4.72 -0.47
C TYR A 53 -7.20 -4.35 0.56
N PHE A 54 -7.00 -3.25 1.26
CA PHE A 54 -7.94 -2.80 2.30
C PHE A 54 -8.47 -1.40 2.03
N CYS A 55 -9.71 -1.14 2.43
CA CYS A 55 -10.24 0.23 2.50
C CYS A 55 -9.63 0.96 3.72
N PRO A 56 -9.74 2.30 3.82
CA PRO A 56 -9.16 3.05 4.93
C PRO A 56 -9.65 2.54 6.30
N GLN A 57 -10.94 2.26 6.42
CA GLN A 57 -11.55 1.71 7.65
C GLN A 57 -10.91 0.36 8.02
N CYS A 58 -10.93 -0.62 7.11
CA CYS A 58 -10.36 -1.95 7.38
C CYS A 58 -8.85 -1.93 7.60
N ARG A 59 -8.11 -0.98 7.01
CA ARG A 59 -6.68 -0.83 7.28
C ARG A 59 -6.45 -0.33 8.70
N ASP A 60 -7.18 0.70 9.12
CA ASP A 60 -7.02 1.30 10.43
C ASP A 60 -7.52 0.33 11.54
N ASP A 61 -8.56 -0.46 11.25
CA ASP A 61 -9.05 -1.54 12.11
C ASP A 61 -8.14 -2.79 12.12
N ALA A 62 -7.38 -3.06 11.05
CA ALA A 62 -6.46 -4.20 11.02
C ALA A 62 -5.39 -4.11 12.11
N GLY A 63 -5.17 -2.92 12.71
CA GLY A 63 -4.45 -2.67 13.96
C GLY A 63 -4.90 -3.51 15.16
N ALA A 64 -6.14 -4.00 15.15
CA ALA A 64 -6.65 -4.94 16.12
C ALA A 64 -6.53 -6.37 15.55
N ASP A 65 -5.45 -7.06 15.94
CA ASP A 65 -5.21 -8.48 15.70
C ASP A 65 -6.50 -9.33 15.73
N LYS A 66 -7.02 -9.65 14.54
CA LYS A 66 -7.96 -10.76 14.35
C LYS A 66 -7.44 -11.69 13.28
N GLY A 67 -6.50 -12.53 13.71
CA GLY A 67 -6.46 -13.92 13.29
C GLY A 67 -5.80 -14.21 11.95
N GLU A 68 -4.53 -13.86 11.78
CA GLU A 68 -3.57 -14.69 11.05
C GLU A 68 -2.18 -14.29 11.54
N LYS A 69 -1.39 -15.27 12.03
CA LYS A 69 -0.03 -15.05 12.52
C LYS A 69 0.93 -14.75 11.35
N GLY A 70 0.70 -13.65 10.66
CA GLY A 70 1.57 -13.12 9.62
C GLY A 70 2.15 -11.81 10.10
N THR A 71 3.46 -11.80 10.41
CA THR A 71 4.18 -10.58 10.77
C THR A 71 4.03 -9.56 9.63
N ARG A 72 3.54 -8.37 9.93
CA ARG A 72 3.44 -7.26 8.97
C ARG A 72 4.83 -6.92 8.45
N VAL A 73 5.07 -7.11 7.16
CA VAL A 73 6.35 -6.79 6.51
C VAL A 73 6.11 -5.56 5.63
N PHE A 74 6.28 -4.38 6.24
CA PHE A 74 6.44 -3.07 5.59
C PHE A 74 5.25 -2.55 4.77
N GLY A 75 4.64 -1.46 5.25
CA GLY A 75 3.82 -0.59 4.42
C GLY A 75 4.72 0.21 3.47
N LEU A 76 4.52 0.07 2.16
CA LEU A 76 5.30 0.79 1.13
C LEU A 76 5.25 2.32 1.29
N GLY A 77 4.23 2.86 1.96
CA GLY A 77 4.14 4.29 2.28
C GLY A 77 5.26 4.78 3.20
N GLN A 78 5.76 3.95 4.13
CA GLN A 78 6.85 4.35 5.03
C GLN A 78 8.21 4.41 4.32
N VAL A 79 8.40 3.59 3.27
CA VAL A 79 9.64 3.59 2.49
C VAL A 79 9.75 4.90 1.70
N THR A 80 8.65 5.38 1.10
CA THR A 80 8.66 6.61 0.30
C THR A 80 8.99 7.88 1.09
N ASP A 81 8.57 7.97 2.36
CA ASP A 81 8.93 9.10 3.23
C ASP A 81 10.39 9.06 3.69
N MET A 82 10.98 7.85 3.80
CA MET A 82 12.37 7.67 4.23
C MET A 82 13.39 8.00 3.13
N VAL A 83 13.07 7.80 1.85
CA VAL A 83 13.99 8.15 0.74
C VAL A 83 14.00 9.65 0.42
N ASN A 84 13.03 10.41 0.91
CA ASN A 84 12.86 11.83 0.54
C ASN A 84 13.53 12.82 1.51
N GLN A 85 14.33 12.35 2.49
CA GLN A 85 14.91 13.20 3.55
C GLN A 85 16.40 13.54 3.43
N GLU A 86 17.14 13.08 2.42
CA GLU A 86 18.55 13.47 2.28
C GLU A 86 18.88 14.02 0.89
N GLN A 87 18.87 15.35 0.75
CA GLN A 87 19.94 16.13 0.07
C GLN A 87 19.72 17.67 0.06
N THR A 88 19.31 18.29 1.17
CA THR A 88 19.36 19.76 1.31
C THR A 88 20.21 20.18 2.51
N LYS A 89 21.50 19.85 2.49
CA LYS A 89 22.53 20.66 3.15
C LYS A 89 23.73 20.83 2.23
N ALA A 90 23.62 21.82 1.35
CA ALA A 90 24.75 22.43 0.67
C ALA A 90 25.71 23.05 1.71
N ASN A 91 26.61 22.24 2.27
CA ASN A 91 27.75 22.77 2.99
C ASN A 91 28.84 23.12 1.97
N ARG A 92 28.96 24.42 1.76
CA ARG A 92 29.89 25.12 0.88
C ARG A 92 31.35 24.82 1.30
N PHE A 93 31.94 23.76 0.77
CA PHE A 93 33.37 23.48 0.95
C PHE A 93 34.20 24.55 0.23
N LYS A 94 34.80 25.47 1.00
CA LYS A 94 35.74 26.46 0.48
C LYS A 94 37.08 25.80 0.23
N ILE A 95 37.42 25.55 -1.04
CA ILE A 95 38.75 25.12 -1.45
C ILE A 95 39.69 26.33 -1.34
N LYS A 96 40.75 26.22 -0.54
CA LYS A 96 41.89 27.16 -0.59
C LYS A 96 43.03 26.50 -1.37
N LEU A 97 43.33 27.02 -2.56
CA LEU A 97 44.55 26.70 -3.30
C LEU A 97 45.72 27.43 -2.63
N LYS A 98 46.79 26.68 -2.29
CA LYS A 98 48.12 27.23 -1.99
C LYS A 98 48.91 27.23 -3.31
N ILE A 99 49.29 28.41 -3.78
CA ILE A 99 50.38 28.60 -4.74
C ILE A 99 51.70 28.46 -3.97
#